data_AF-A0A8J6GR32-F1
#
_entry.id   AF-A0A8J6GR32-F1
#
_cell.length_a   1.000
_cell.length_b   1.000
_cell.length_c   1.000
_cell.angle_alpha   90.00
_cell.angle_beta   90.00
_cell.angle_gamma   90.00
#
_symmetry.space_group_name_H-M   'P 1'
#
loop_
_entity.id
_entity.type
_entity.pdbx_description
1 polymer ?
#
loop_
_entity_poly.entity_id
_entity_poly.type
_entity_poly.pdbx_seq_one_letter_code
_entity_poly.pdbx_strand_id
1 'polypeptide(L)' 'MATRITTFLKNAWAKEPVLVVSFSVWGLAIIMPIISPYTKYASMINQATPYNYPVPVRDNGNMPDVPSHPRTLRAQAWSG' A
#
# COMPACT_ATOMS: atom_id res chain seq x y z
N MET A 1 4.60 -26.10 -26.34
CA MET A 1 3.77 -24.95 -25.87
C MET A 1 4.53 -23.63 -25.91
N ALA A 2 5.68 -23.51 -25.22
CA ALA A 2 6.43 -22.25 -25.07
C ALA A 2 6.79 -21.55 -26.40
N THR A 3 7.24 -22.31 -27.41
CA THR A 3 7.57 -21.76 -28.73
C THR A 3 6.38 -21.08 -29.41
N ARG A 4 5.15 -21.61 -29.25
CA ARG A 4 3.94 -21.02 -29.85
C ARG A 4 3.57 -19.69 -29.19
N ILE A 5 3.73 -19.61 -27.87
CA ILE A 5 3.46 -18.39 -27.08
C ILE A 5 4.46 -17.28 -27.46
N THR A 6 5.75 -17.60 -27.54
CA THR A 6 6.77 -16.62 -27.93
C THR A 6 6.55 -16.08 -29.35
N THR A 7 6.18 -16.94 -30.30
CA THR A 7 5.87 -16.51 -31.68
C THR A 7 4.63 -15.62 -31.71
N PHE A 8 3.59 -15.93 -30.93
CA PHE A 8 2.41 -15.07 -30.81
C PHE A 8 2.74 -13.70 -30.22
N LEU A 9 3.49 -13.63 -29.11
CA LEU A 9 3.86 -12.36 -28.49
C LEU A 9 4.68 -11.47 -29.44
N LYS A 10 5.64 -12.04 -30.18
CA LYS A 10 6.41 -11.29 -31.17
C LYS A 10 5.52 -10.71 -32.27
N ASN A 11 4.55 -11.48 -32.75
CA ASN A 11 3.60 -11.03 -33.77
C ASN A 11 2.63 -9.97 -33.23
N ALA A 12 2.11 -10.15 -32.01
CA ALA A 12 1.22 -9.19 -31.36
C ALA A 12 1.94 -7.86 -31.09
N TRP A 13 3.21 -7.92 -30.67
CA TRP A 13 4.04 -6.72 -30.47
C TRP A 13 4.28 -5.97 -31.80
N ALA A 14 4.51 -6.70 -32.89
CA ALA A 14 4.74 -6.09 -34.20
C ALA A 14 3.48 -5.47 -34.82
N LYS A 15 2.29 -6.03 -34.57
CA LYS A 15 1.03 -5.60 -35.19
C LYS A 15 0.25 -4.61 -34.33
N GLU A 16 0.15 -4.87 -33.03
CA GLU A 16 -0.70 -4.13 -32.11
C GLU A 16 0.07 -3.78 -30.82
N PRO A 17 1.18 -3.02 -30.93
CA PRO A 17 2.05 -2.72 -29.79
C PRO A 17 1.30 -1.99 -28.67
N VAL A 18 0.34 -1.12 -29.03
CA VAL A 18 -0.46 -0.37 -28.05
C VAL A 18 -1.25 -1.32 -27.15
N LEU A 19 -1.86 -2.37 -27.71
CA LEU A 19 -2.64 -3.33 -26.93
C LEU A 19 -1.74 -4.20 -26.05
N VAL A 20 -0.59 -4.63 -26.57
CA VAL A 20 0.36 -5.43 -25.77
C VAL A 20 0.91 -4.62 -24.58
N VAL A 21 1.21 -3.34 -24.78
CA VAL A 21 1.63 -2.44 -23.69
C VAL A 21 0.49 -2.19 -22.71
N SER A 22 -0.74 -1.94 -23.17
CA SER A 22 -1.86 -1.69 -22.24
C SER A 22 -2.14 -2.88 -21.33
N PHE A 23 -2.16 -4.10 -21.88
CA PHE A 23 -2.40 -5.30 -21.07
C PHE A 23 -1.23 -5.60 -20.12
N SER A 24 0.01 -5.34 -20.52
CA SER A 24 1.18 -5.56 -19.64
C SER A 24 1.20 -4.55 -18.49
N VAL A 25 0.95 -3.26 -18.74
CA VAL A 25 0.85 -2.23 -17.70
C VAL A 25 -0.31 -2.52 -16.75
N TRP A 26 -1.48 -2.88 -17.28
CA TRP A 26 -2.64 -3.25 -16.47
C TRP A 26 -2.37 -4.47 -15.59
N GLY A 27 -1.77 -5.52 -16.15
CA GLY A 27 -1.40 -6.72 -15.41
C GLY A 27 -0.40 -6.44 -14.29
N LEU A 28 0.63 -5.62 -14.58
CA LEU A 28 1.59 -5.18 -13.56
C LEU A 28 0.94 -4.35 -12.47
N ALA A 29 0.04 -3.41 -12.82
CA ALA A 29 -0.63 -2.56 -11.84
C ALA A 29 -1.48 -3.36 -10.83
N ILE A 30 -2.02 -4.51 -11.21
CA ILE A 30 -2.79 -5.40 -10.32
C ILE A 30 -1.86 -6.26 -9.46
N ILE A 31 -0.80 -6.80 -10.04
CA ILE A 31 0.09 -7.76 -9.36
C ILE A 31 1.05 -7.03 -8.39
N MET A 32 1.55 -5.86 -8.78
CA MET A 32 2.60 -5.14 -8.05
C MET A 32 2.21 -4.78 -6.60
N PRO A 33 0.99 -4.29 -6.30
CA PRO A 33 0.59 -3.97 -4.94
C PRO A 33 0.53 -5.19 -4.00
N ILE A 34 0.23 -6.38 -4.54
CA ILE A 34 0.09 -7.62 -3.76
C ILE A 34 1.47 -8.15 -3.33
N ILE A 35 2.48 -8.03 -4.21
CA ILE A 35 3.83 -8.54 -3.96
C ILE A 35 4.69 -7.53 -3.21
N SER A 36 4.42 -6.23 -3.37
CA SER A 36 5.26 -5.17 -2.80
C SER A 36 5.13 -5.11 -1.27
N PRO A 37 6.22 -5.20 -0.50
CA PRO A 37 6.20 -5.01 0.94
C PRO A 37 5.90 -3.55 1.32
N TYR A 38 5.98 -2.62 0.36
CA TYR A 38 5.83 -1.19 0.62
C TYR A 38 4.39 -0.70 0.67
N THR A 39 3.43 -1.49 0.17
CA THR A 39 2.01 -1.09 0.19
C THR A 39 1.47 -0.89 1.61
N LYS A 40 2.00 -1.61 2.60
CA LYS A 40 1.69 -1.41 4.02
C LYS A 40 1.95 0.04 4.47
N TYR A 41 3.08 0.62 4.08
CA TYR A 41 3.47 1.96 4.54
C TYR A 41 2.57 3.05 3.96
N ALA A 42 2.07 2.89 2.74
CA ALA A 42 1.10 3.83 2.17
C ALA A 42 -0.17 3.92 3.05
N SER A 43 -0.68 2.78 3.53
CA SER A 43 -1.80 2.75 4.47
C SER A 43 -1.45 3.37 5.82
N MET A 44 -0.28 3.04 6.37
CA MET A 44 0.18 3.60 7.65
C MET A 44 0.32 5.12 7.61
N ILE A 45 0.82 5.69 6.51
CA ILE A 45 0.94 7.15 6.32
C ILE A 45 -0.45 7.80 6.28
N ASN A 46 -1.40 7.21 5.56
CA ASN A 46 -2.76 7.73 5.49
C ASN A 46 -3.48 7.68 6.84
N GLN A 47 -3.18 6.71 7.69
CA GLN A 47 -3.72 6.63 9.05
C GLN A 47 -3.02 7.59 10.04
N ALA A 48 -1.72 7.80 9.85
CA ALA A 48 -0.92 8.66 10.72
C ALA A 48 -1.15 10.16 10.49
N THR A 49 -1.83 10.55 9.40
CA THR A 49 -2.11 11.95 9.07
C THR A 49 -3.42 12.41 9.73
N PRO A 50 -3.36 13.26 10.77
CA PRO A 50 -4.55 13.66 11.50
C PRO A 50 -5.29 14.78 10.74
N TYR A 51 -6.44 14.45 10.14
CA TYR A 51 -7.32 15.46 9.55
C TYR A 51 -8.28 16.09 10.56
N ASN A 52 -8.61 15.35 11.61
CA ASN A 52 -9.49 15.78 12.69
C ASN A 52 -8.70 15.96 13.99
N TYR A 53 -9.19 16.82 14.87
CA TYR A 53 -8.60 16.99 16.20
C TYR A 53 -8.78 15.71 17.05
N PRO A 54 -7.70 15.11 17.59
CA PRO A 54 -7.81 13.92 18.42
C PRO A 54 -8.39 14.29 19.79
N VAL A 55 -9.66 13.95 20.01
CA VAL A 55 -10.36 14.22 21.27
C VAL A 55 -9.84 13.29 22.39
N PRO A 56 -9.39 13.82 23.54
CA PRO A 56 -8.93 13.01 24.65
C PRO A 56 -10.03 12.10 25.21
N VAL A 57 -9.65 10.88 25.58
CA VAL A 57 -10.54 9.93 26.26
C VAL A 57 -10.61 10.29 27.74
N ARG A 58 -11.81 10.16 28.33
CA ARG A 58 -11.99 10.36 29.78
C ARG A 58 -11.37 9.20 30.55
N ASP A 59 -10.46 9.51 31.47
CA ASP A 59 -9.80 8.52 32.31
C ASP A 59 -10.79 7.84 33.28
N ASN A 60 -10.73 6.52 33.34
CA ASN A 60 -11.52 5.68 34.26
C ASN A 60 -10.65 4.97 35.31
N GLY A 61 -9.33 5.25 35.34
CA GLY A 61 -8.37 4.67 36.27
C GLY A 61 -7.71 3.37 35.80
N ASN A 62 -8.10 2.80 34.65
CA ASN A 62 -7.53 1.57 34.10
C ASN A 62 -7.34 1.63 32.57
N MET A 63 -6.51 2.57 32.11
CA MET A 63 -6.16 2.73 30.69
C MET A 63 -4.63 2.66 30.47
N PRO A 64 -4.01 1.47 30.53
CA PRO A 64 -2.56 1.33 30.38
C PRO A 64 -2.04 1.70 28.97
N ASP A 65 -2.90 1.60 27.95
CA ASP A 65 -2.54 1.83 26.54
C ASP A 65 -2.74 3.29 26.08
N VAL A 66 -3.43 4.12 26.86
CA VAL A 66 -3.71 5.52 26.49
C VAL A 66 -2.62 6.43 27.07
N PRO A 67 -1.92 7.23 26.25
CA PRO A 67 -0.92 8.15 26.76
C PRO A 67 -1.57 9.35 27.48
N SER A 68 -1.02 9.73 28.62
CA SER A 68 -1.44 10.92 29.38
C SER A 68 -0.97 12.25 28.78
N HIS A 69 0.08 12.22 27.95
CA HIS A 69 0.67 13.40 27.33
C HIS A 69 1.36 13.00 26.01
N PRO A 70 1.45 13.90 25.00
CA PRO A 70 2.08 13.60 23.71
C PRO A 70 3.55 13.14 23.77
N ARG A 71 4.27 13.51 24.83
CA ARG A 71 5.69 13.12 25.04
C ARG A 71 5.86 11.85 25.88
N THR A 72 4.78 11.25 26.36
CA THR A 72 4.89 10.00 27.12
C THR A 72 5.37 8.91 26.19
N LEU A 73 6.21 7.97 26.67
CA LEU A 73 6.74 6.85 25.86
C LEU A 73 5.66 6.00 25.18
N ARG A 74 4.43 6.02 25.72
CA ARG A 74 3.26 5.32 25.18
C ARG A 74 2.52 6.10 24.08
N ALA A 75 2.85 7.37 23.86
CA ALA A 75 2.36 8.10 22.71
C ALA A 75 3.04 7.50 21.48
N GLN A 76 2.25 7.03 20.51
CA GLN A 76 2.75 6.37 19.32
C GLN A 76 3.72 7.30 18.57
N ALA A 77 5.01 7.15 18.85
CA ALA A 77 6.10 7.66 18.04
C ALA A 77 6.36 6.59 16.99
N TRP A 78 5.74 6.74 15.82
CA TRP A 78 6.07 6.02 14.57
C TRP A 78 6.55 4.58 14.81
N SER A 79 5.65 3.68 15.17
CA SER A 79 5.93 2.25 15.29
C SER A 79 6.08 1.63 13.89
N GLY A 80 7.29 1.71 13.34
CA GLY A 80 7.77 0.89 12.23
C GLY A 80 8.22 -0.48 12.70
#